data_AF-A0A7C1J392-F1
#
_entry.id   AF-A0A7C1J392-F1
#
_cell.length_a   1.000
_cell.length_b   1.000
_cell.length_c   1.000
_cell.angle_alpha   90.00
_cell.angle_beta   90.00
_cell.angle_gamma   90.00
#
_symmetry.space_group_name_H-M   'P 1'
#
loop_
_entity.id
_entity.type
_entity.pdbx_description
1 polymer ?
#
loop_
_entity_poly.entity_id
_entity_poly.type
_entity_poly.pdbx_seq_one_letter_code
_entity_poly.pdbx_strand_id
1 'polypeptide(L)'
;MNNFFRFVITAIVFVAAFFFIYWVPLSLIPYVHELGISYFISLGCAAFAAWYVWRKSASADAGLTQSIIYGAFIIGGISFCAGFFGPMIFAPGANQGPMLGLFITGPLGFIAGGVGGFFYWMVKKKRAA
;
A
#
# COMPACT_ATOMS: atom_id res chain seq x y z
N MET A 1 10.06 11.45 9.91
CA MET A 1 10.17 10.90 8.52
C MET A 1 10.32 12.05 7.54
N ASN A 2 11.13 11.90 6.47
CA ASN A 2 11.33 12.97 5.48
C ASN A 2 10.01 13.37 4.82
N ASN A 3 9.81 14.66 4.55
CA ASN A 3 8.55 15.19 3.99
C ASN A 3 8.17 14.54 2.65
N PHE A 4 9.15 14.19 1.82
CA PHE A 4 8.93 13.45 0.58
C PHE A 4 8.26 12.08 0.81
N PHE A 5 8.77 11.27 1.74
CA PHE A 5 8.19 9.96 2.06
C PHE A 5 6.79 10.09 2.67
N ARG A 6 6.58 11.10 3.53
CA ARG A 6 5.25 11.41 4.07
C ARG A 6 4.27 11.70 2.96
N PHE A 7 4.67 12.52 1.98
CA PHE A 7 3.83 12.86 0.84
C PHE A 7 3.48 11.62 0.01
N VAL A 8 4.46 10.80 -0.34
CA VAL A 8 4.25 9.56 -1.12
C VAL A 8 3.28 8.62 -0.41
N ILE A 9 3.47 8.35 0.88
CA ILE A 9 2.60 7.46 1.64
C ILE A 9 1.18 8.04 1.74
N THR A 10 1.03 9.33 2.03
CA THR A 10 -0.27 9.99 2.07
C THR A 10 -0.99 9.94 0.72
N ALA A 11 -0.26 10.12 -0.40
CA ALA A 11 -0.82 10.01 -1.75
C ALA A 11 -1.27 8.56 -2.06
N ILE A 12 -0.46 7.56 -1.73
CA ILE A 12 -0.83 6.14 -1.90
C ILE A 12 -2.07 5.82 -1.07
N VAL A 13 -2.11 6.23 0.20
CA VAL A 13 -3.27 6.00 1.08
C VAL A 13 -4.52 6.68 0.54
N PHE A 14 -4.40 7.92 0.06
CA PHE A 14 -5.52 8.64 -0.55
C PHE A 14 -6.10 7.85 -1.74
N VAL A 15 -5.24 7.48 -2.70
CA VAL A 15 -5.66 6.75 -3.90
C VAL A 15 -6.25 5.39 -3.54
N ALA A 16 -5.58 4.63 -2.67
CA ALA A 16 -6.05 3.31 -2.24
C ALA A 16 -7.40 3.39 -1.50
N ALA A 17 -7.53 4.31 -0.54
CA ALA A 17 -8.78 4.51 0.19
C ALA A 17 -9.92 4.96 -0.72
N PHE A 18 -9.66 5.87 -1.66
CA PHE A 18 -10.65 6.32 -2.63
C PHE A 18 -11.19 5.14 -3.45
N PHE A 19 -10.31 4.40 -4.11
CA PHE A 19 -10.72 3.28 -4.96
C PHE A 19 -11.38 2.16 -4.16
N PHE A 20 -10.84 1.82 -2.99
CA PHE A 20 -11.40 0.74 -2.17
C PHE A 20 -12.80 1.08 -1.65
N ILE A 21 -13.00 2.31 -1.13
CA ILE A 21 -14.30 2.75 -0.61
C ILE A 21 -15.32 2.91 -1.74
N TYR A 22 -14.89 3.36 -2.91
CA TYR A 22 -15.76 3.44 -4.07
C TYR A 22 -16.19 2.05 -4.57
N TRP A 23 -15.24 1.15 -4.85
CA TRP A 23 -15.52 -0.13 -5.52
C TRP A 23 -16.05 -1.24 -4.62
N VAL A 24 -15.73 -1.24 -3.33
CA VAL A 24 -16.09 -2.36 -2.44
C VAL A 24 -17.47 -2.16 -1.81
N PRO A 25 -17.73 -1.10 -1.01
CA PRO A 25 -19.06 -0.89 -0.44
C PRO A 25 -19.99 -0.01 -1.29
N LEU A 26 -19.51 1.11 -1.86
CA LEU A 26 -20.41 2.15 -2.38
C LEU A 26 -20.97 1.86 -3.77
N SER A 27 -20.16 1.34 -4.69
CA SER A 27 -20.62 0.97 -6.03
C SER A 27 -21.61 -0.19 -6.03
N LEU A 28 -21.67 -0.97 -4.93
CA LEU A 28 -22.60 -2.08 -4.76
C LEU A 28 -23.98 -1.64 -4.24
N ILE A 29 -24.15 -0.36 -3.87
CA ILE A 29 -25.44 0.18 -3.41
C ILE A 29 -26.06 0.98 -4.56
N PRO A 30 -27.06 0.43 -5.30
CA PRO A 30 -27.54 1.01 -6.55
C PRO A 30 -28.01 2.47 -6.40
N TYR A 31 -28.75 2.75 -5.33
CA TYR A 31 -29.30 4.08 -5.05
C TYR A 31 -28.21 5.15 -4.82
N VAL A 32 -27.13 4.79 -4.12
CA VAL A 32 -26.03 5.72 -3.80
C VAL A 32 -25.08 5.89 -4.99
N HIS A 33 -25.02 4.89 -5.87
CA HIS A 33 -24.27 4.95 -7.12
C HIS A 33 -24.96 5.83 -8.16
N GLU A 34 -26.27 5.64 -8.42
CA GLU A 34 -27.01 6.40 -9.45
C GLU A 34 -27.09 7.90 -9.16
N LEU A 35 -27.17 8.29 -7.88
CA LEU A 35 -27.13 9.69 -7.47
C LEU A 35 -25.74 10.32 -7.57
N GLY A 36 -24.69 9.57 -7.93
CA GLY A 36 -23.31 10.05 -7.99
C GLY A 36 -22.67 10.38 -6.64
N ILE A 37 -23.41 10.22 -5.54
CA ILE A 37 -22.97 10.56 -4.17
C ILE A 37 -21.79 9.68 -3.74
N SER A 38 -21.68 8.47 -4.30
CA SER A 38 -20.57 7.53 -4.07
C SER A 38 -19.19 8.16 -4.29
N TYR A 39 -19.02 9.02 -5.29
CA TYR A 39 -17.76 9.71 -5.56
C TYR A 39 -17.40 10.71 -4.46
N PHE A 40 -18.39 11.47 -3.97
CA PHE A 40 -18.16 12.47 -2.92
C PHE A 40 -17.88 11.83 -1.56
N ILE A 41 -18.60 10.76 -1.21
CA ILE A 41 -18.36 10.01 0.04
C ILE A 41 -16.98 9.37 0.00
N SER A 42 -16.63 8.67 -1.08
CA SER A 42 -15.30 8.04 -1.21
C SER A 42 -14.17 9.07 -1.18
N LEU A 43 -14.32 10.22 -1.84
CA LEU A 43 -13.34 11.30 -1.80
C LEU A 43 -13.20 11.91 -0.41
N GLY A 44 -14.31 12.11 0.30
CA GLY A 44 -14.31 12.58 1.69
C GLY A 44 -13.62 11.62 2.65
N CYS A 45 -13.92 10.32 2.56
CA CYS A 45 -13.26 9.30 3.38
C CYS A 45 -11.77 9.16 3.04
N ALA A 46 -11.40 9.21 1.76
CA ALA A 46 -10.01 9.17 1.32
C ALA A 46 -9.23 10.38 1.83
N ALA A 47 -9.81 11.58 1.74
CA ALA A 47 -9.21 12.80 2.27
C ALA A 47 -9.01 12.72 3.80
N PHE A 48 -10.01 12.19 4.52
CA PHE A 48 -9.90 11.98 5.98
C PHE A 48 -8.80 10.98 6.34
N ALA A 49 -8.72 9.84 5.66
CA ALA A 49 -7.68 8.84 5.88
C ALA A 49 -6.28 9.40 5.56
N ALA A 50 -6.13 10.11 4.45
CA ALA A 50 -4.89 10.76 4.04
C ALA A 50 -4.45 11.82 5.07
N TRP A 51 -5.38 12.67 5.51
CA TRP A 51 -5.15 13.66 6.57
C TRP A 51 -4.71 12.99 7.88
N TYR A 52 -5.38 11.91 8.29
CA TYR A 52 -5.04 11.17 9.50
C TYR A 52 -3.62 10.60 9.43
N VAL A 53 -3.26 9.96 8.31
CA VAL A 53 -1.92 9.42 8.07
C VAL A 53 -0.86 10.52 8.05
N TRP A 54 -1.14 11.66 7.40
CA TRP A 54 -0.22 12.80 7.37
C TRP A 54 0.06 13.36 8.78
N ARG A 55 -0.98 13.48 9.61
CA ARG A 55 -0.88 13.95 11.00
C ARG A 55 -0.09 12.97 11.86
N LYS A 56 -0.40 11.66 11.82
CA LYS A 56 0.27 10.65 12.66
C LYS A 56 1.69 10.32 12.21
N SER A 57 1.98 10.40 10.92
CA SER A 57 3.35 10.20 10.40
C SER A 57 4.32 11.33 10.78
N ALA A 58 3.84 12.46 11.30
CA ALA A 58 4.66 13.54 11.84
C ALA A 58 5.29 13.18 13.19
N SER A 59 4.53 12.49 14.04
CA SER A 59 4.89 12.18 15.43
C SER A 59 5.43 10.77 15.61
N ALA A 60 5.53 10.02 14.51
CA ALA A 60 5.98 8.65 14.55
C ALA A 60 7.52 8.60 14.59
N ASP A 61 8.06 8.38 15.78
CA ASP A 61 9.40 7.80 15.89
C ASP A 61 9.42 6.50 15.10
N ALA A 62 10.49 6.28 14.33
CA ALA A 62 10.65 5.08 13.52
C ALA A 62 10.88 3.86 14.43
N GLY A 63 9.80 3.39 15.05
CA GLY A 63 9.78 2.19 15.86
C GLY A 63 10.05 0.95 15.00
N LEU A 64 10.41 -0.13 15.67
CA LEU A 64 10.65 -1.43 15.05
C LEU A 64 9.48 -1.87 14.17
N THR A 65 8.26 -1.83 14.73
CA THR A 65 7.02 -2.21 14.04
C THR A 65 6.81 -1.42 12.77
N GLN A 66 7.09 -0.12 12.78
CA GLN A 66 6.91 0.74 11.63
C GLN A 66 7.93 0.44 10.53
N SER A 67 9.18 0.13 10.90
CA SER A 67 10.22 -0.26 9.93
C SER A 67 9.88 -1.60 9.26
N ILE A 68 9.37 -2.56 10.03
CA ILE A 68 8.88 -3.86 9.52
C ILE A 68 7.69 -3.66 8.57
N ILE A 69 6.66 -2.92 8.99
CA ILE A 69 5.48 -2.67 8.17
C ILE A 69 5.86 -1.98 6.86
N TYR A 70 6.70 -0.94 6.91
CA TYR A 70 7.13 -0.27 5.69
C TYR A 70 7.93 -1.18 4.76
N GLY A 71 8.90 -1.91 5.29
CA GLY A 71 9.66 -2.87 4.49
C GLY A 71 8.73 -3.87 3.81
N ALA A 72 7.79 -4.44 4.56
CA ALA A 72 6.85 -5.44 4.07
C ALA A 72 5.96 -4.90 2.94
N PHE A 73 5.34 -3.75 3.11
CA PHE A 73 4.46 -3.19 2.08
C PHE A 73 5.22 -2.66 0.86
N ILE A 74 6.42 -2.09 1.03
CA ILE A 74 7.21 -1.58 -0.09
C ILE A 74 7.73 -2.74 -0.94
N ILE A 75 8.45 -3.69 -0.34
CA ILE A 75 9.02 -4.81 -1.11
C ILE A 75 7.90 -5.72 -1.62
N GLY A 76 6.90 -6.03 -0.78
CA GLY A 76 5.74 -6.83 -1.17
C GLY A 76 4.93 -6.22 -2.30
N GLY A 77 4.73 -4.90 -2.29
CA GLY A 77 4.07 -4.19 -3.39
C GLY A 77 4.86 -4.25 -4.70
N ILE A 78 6.18 -4.00 -4.64
CA ILE A 78 7.06 -4.06 -5.83
C ILE A 78 7.06 -5.47 -6.44
N SER A 79 7.25 -6.50 -5.61
CA SER A 79 7.31 -7.88 -6.07
C SER A 79 5.94 -8.41 -6.49
N PHE A 80 4.84 -7.98 -5.86
CA PHE A 80 3.49 -8.22 -6.32
C PHE A 80 3.30 -7.66 -7.73
N CYS A 81 3.58 -6.37 -7.95
CA CYS A 81 3.46 -5.73 -9.26
C CYS A 81 4.29 -6.45 -10.32
N ALA A 82 5.53 -6.81 -10.00
CA ALA A 82 6.41 -7.54 -10.91
C ALA A 82 5.82 -8.92 -11.29
N GLY A 83 5.32 -9.70 -10.33
CA GLY A 83 4.75 -11.02 -10.62
C GLY A 83 3.31 -11.00 -11.14
N PHE A 84 2.58 -9.91 -10.93
CA PHE A 84 1.21 -9.74 -11.42
C PHE A 84 1.24 -9.30 -12.89
N PHE A 85 1.97 -8.20 -13.17
CA PHE A 85 2.03 -7.63 -14.52
C PHE A 85 3.10 -8.28 -15.40
N GLY A 86 4.18 -8.80 -14.82
CA GLY A 86 5.26 -9.43 -15.59
C GLY A 86 4.78 -10.53 -16.54
N PRO A 87 4.05 -11.57 -16.06
CA PRO A 87 3.52 -12.61 -16.93
C PRO A 87 2.56 -12.07 -18.01
N MET A 88 1.75 -11.06 -17.69
CA MET A 88 0.82 -10.47 -18.67
C MET A 88 1.55 -9.73 -19.80
N ILE A 89 2.71 -9.12 -19.52
CA ILE A 89 3.51 -8.39 -20.51
C ILE A 89 4.42 -9.34 -21.30
N PHE A 90 5.14 -10.22 -20.62
CA PHE A 90 6.19 -11.04 -21.23
C PHE A 90 5.74 -12.42 -21.68
N ALA A 91 4.63 -12.94 -21.14
CA ALA A 91 4.08 -14.25 -21.47
C ALA A 91 2.53 -14.23 -21.55
N PRO A 92 1.94 -13.39 -22.42
CA PRO A 92 0.49 -13.16 -22.47
C PRO A 92 -0.34 -14.42 -22.80
N GLY A 93 0.27 -15.43 -23.44
CA GLY A 93 -0.37 -16.71 -23.74
C GLY A 93 -0.35 -17.73 -22.59
N ALA A 94 0.28 -17.41 -21.45
CA ALA A 94 0.30 -18.29 -20.29
C ALA A 94 -1.07 -18.27 -19.59
N ASN A 95 -1.72 -19.43 -19.49
CA ASN A 95 -3.04 -19.58 -18.83
C ASN A 95 -3.05 -19.20 -17.33
N GLN A 96 -1.90 -18.93 -16.72
CA GLN A 96 -1.79 -18.63 -15.29
C GLN A 96 -1.66 -17.14 -14.98
N GLY A 97 -1.72 -16.25 -15.97
CA GLY A 97 -1.84 -14.79 -15.82
C GLY A 97 -1.20 -14.20 -14.54
N PRO A 98 -1.96 -13.47 -13.69
CA PRO A 98 -1.42 -12.79 -12.51
C PRO A 98 -1.11 -13.69 -11.29
N MET A 99 -1.23 -15.02 -11.41
CA MET A 99 -1.16 -15.93 -10.25
C MET A 99 0.21 -15.93 -9.57
N LEU A 100 1.29 -15.72 -10.33
CA LEU A 100 2.65 -15.58 -9.79
C LEU A 100 2.74 -14.40 -8.80
N GLY A 101 2.16 -13.26 -9.16
CA GLY A 101 2.07 -12.06 -8.33
C GLY A 101 1.29 -12.30 -7.05
N LEU A 102 0.12 -12.92 -7.18
CA LEU A 102 -0.82 -13.15 -6.08
C LEU A 102 -0.31 -14.17 -5.06
N PHE A 103 0.23 -15.30 -5.52
CA PHE A 103 0.54 -16.43 -4.63
C PHE A 103 2.00 -16.55 -4.23
N ILE A 104 2.93 -15.97 -5.01
CA ILE A 104 4.36 -16.20 -4.81
C ILE A 104 5.08 -14.88 -4.57
N THR A 105 5.23 -14.05 -5.59
CA THR A 105 6.16 -12.91 -5.50
C THR A 105 5.64 -11.82 -4.57
N GLY A 106 4.33 -11.56 -4.53
CA GLY A 106 3.72 -10.64 -3.56
C GLY A 106 3.94 -11.09 -2.12
N PRO A 107 3.45 -12.27 -1.71
CA PRO A 107 3.65 -12.79 -0.36
C PRO A 107 5.12 -12.93 0.06
N LEU A 108 5.99 -13.46 -0.81
CA LEU A 108 7.42 -13.59 -0.50
C LEU A 108 8.09 -12.23 -0.33
N GLY A 109 7.81 -11.26 -1.19
CA GLY A 109 8.37 -9.93 -1.02
C GLY A 109 7.81 -9.19 0.19
N PHE A 110 6.56 -9.47 0.60
CA PHE A 110 6.02 -8.92 1.84
C PHE A 110 6.81 -9.43 3.06
N ILE A 111 7.07 -10.74 3.11
CA ILE A 111 7.86 -11.36 4.18
C ILE A 111 9.31 -10.84 4.15
N ALA A 112 9.96 -10.90 2.99
CA ALA A 112 11.33 -10.44 2.81
C ALA A 112 11.48 -8.94 3.15
N GLY A 113 10.48 -8.14 2.77
CA GLY A 113 10.36 -6.74 3.14
C GLY A 113 10.28 -6.51 4.64
N GLY A 114 9.44 -7.27 5.33
CA GLY A 114 9.32 -7.17 6.79
C GLY A 114 10.62 -7.51 7.50
N VAL A 115 11.28 -8.59 7.06
CA VAL A 115 12.61 -9.00 7.55
C VAL A 115 13.66 -7.92 7.26
N GLY A 116 13.69 -7.36 6.04
CA GLY A 116 14.59 -6.28 5.68
C GLY A 116 14.36 -5.02 6.52
N GLY A 117 13.10 -4.68 6.80
CA GLY A 117 12.71 -3.58 7.68
C GLY A 117 13.18 -3.77 9.13
N PHE A 118 13.11 -5.00 9.65
CA PHE A 118 13.66 -5.37 10.95
C PHE A 118 15.19 -5.16 11.00
N PHE A 119 15.93 -5.71 10.04
CA PHE A 119 17.39 -5.56 9.99
C PHE A 119 17.81 -4.10 9.80
N TYR A 120 17.12 -3.36 8.94
CA TYR A 120 17.37 -1.92 8.74
C TYR A 120 17.24 -1.13 10.03
N TRP A 121 16.19 -1.40 10.82
CA TRP A 121 16.00 -0.75 12.11
C TRP A 121 17.13 -1.08 13.10
N MET A 122 17.54 -2.35 13.18
CA MET A 122 18.64 -2.75 14.07
C MET A 122 19.95 -2.04 13.72
N VAL A 123 20.30 -1.94 12.44
CA VAL A 123 21.51 -1.23 11.98
C VAL A 123 21.41 0.26 12.30
N LYS A 124 20.25 0.88 12.08
CA LYS A 124 20.02 2.29 12.38
C LYS A 124 20.12 2.59 13.88
N LYS A 125 19.56 1.72 14.74
CA LYS A 125 19.65 1.86 16.20
C LYS A 125 21.11 1.75 16.69
N LYS A 126 21.89 0.82 16.13
CA LYS A 126 23.33 0.69 16.45
C LYS A 126 24.17 1.90 16.05
N ARG A 127 23.76 2.67 15.03
CA ARG A 127 24.47 3.91 14.62
C ARG A 127 24.11 5.13 15.46
N ALA A 128 23.04 5.06 16.24
CA ALA A 128 22.56 6.15 17.09
C ALA A 128 22.94 5.99 18.57
N ALA A 129 23.57 4.86 18.93
CA ALA A 129 24.15 4.56 20.23
C ALA A 129 25.67 4.62 20.13
#